data_AF-A0A833UF94-F1
#
_entry.id   AF-A0A833UF94-F1
#
_cell.length_a   1.000
_cell.length_b   1.000
_cell.length_c   1.000
_cell.angle_alpha   90.00
_cell.angle_beta   90.00
_cell.angle_gamma   90.00
#
_symmetry.space_group_name_H-M   'P 1'
#
loop_
_entity.id
_entity.type
_entity.pdbx_description
1 polymer ?
#
loop_
_entity_poly.entity_id
_entity_poly.type
_entity_poly.pdbx_seq_one_letter_code
_entity_poly.pdbx_strand_id
1 'polypeptide(L)'
;MPKDRESIFWFNILDIPPSDPNLTDKNHLSFTVRTRVKLFYRPQLAIKATDAQQSLQFKLDASSNSMTISNPTPYYITVLQVESGKNHAFNSGEDAIMLEPFASRSLKNFKPDLTTKKISYEIVNDLGAVQTFEAVMH
;
A
#
# COMPACT_ATOMS: atom_id res chain seq x y z
N MET A 1 5.33 -16.21 -15.66
CA MET A 1 4.86 -15.56 -14.43
C MET A 1 4.84 -16.57 -13.29
N PRO A 2 5.16 -16.17 -12.05
CA PRO A 2 4.96 -17.00 -10.87
C PRO A 2 3.51 -17.52 -10.80
N LYS A 3 3.34 -18.76 -10.36
CA LYS A 3 2.02 -19.39 -10.18
C LYS A 3 1.57 -19.37 -8.72
N ASP A 4 2.47 -19.02 -7.82
CA ASP A 4 2.33 -19.06 -6.36
C ASP A 4 2.08 -17.67 -5.74
N ARG A 5 2.16 -16.59 -6.53
CA ARG A 5 1.98 -15.21 -6.05
C ARG A 5 1.58 -14.25 -7.15
N GLU A 6 1.03 -13.11 -6.74
CA GLU A 6 0.80 -11.99 -7.63
C GLU A 6 2.09 -11.42 -8.20
N SER A 7 1.97 -10.75 -9.34
CA SER A 7 3.04 -9.94 -9.90
C SER A 7 2.53 -8.56 -10.26
N ILE A 8 3.35 -7.53 -10.02
CA ILE A 8 2.98 -6.15 -10.28
C ILE A 8 3.57 -5.65 -11.60
N PHE A 9 2.72 -4.97 -12.37
CA PHE A 9 3.07 -4.22 -13.56
C PHE A 9 2.57 -2.79 -13.43
N TRP A 10 3.06 -1.92 -14.33
CA TRP A 10 2.64 -0.53 -14.38
C TRP A 10 2.13 -0.19 -15.77
N PHE A 11 0.86 0.19 -15.85
CA PHE A 11 0.30 0.77 -17.06
C PHE A 11 0.56 2.27 -17.05
N ASN A 12 1.15 2.79 -18.13
CA ASN A 12 1.54 4.18 -18.26
C ASN A 12 0.77 4.80 -19.43
N ILE A 13 0.03 5.87 -19.15
CA ILE A 13 -0.69 6.67 -20.15
C ILE A 13 -0.02 8.04 -20.18
N LEU A 14 0.31 8.53 -21.37
CA LEU A 14 0.84 9.87 -21.58
C LEU A 14 -0.12 10.61 -22.51
N ASP A 15 -0.78 11.63 -21.97
CA ASP A 15 -1.68 12.51 -22.73
C ASP A 15 -0.91 13.76 -23.15
N ILE A 16 -0.69 13.88 -24.45
CA ILE A 16 0.07 14.98 -25.06
C ILE A 16 -0.93 15.91 -25.74
N PRO A 17 -1.06 17.17 -25.31
CA PRO A 17 -1.97 18.10 -25.94
C PRO A 17 -1.53 18.38 -27.38
N PRO A 18 -2.48 18.52 -28.33
CA PRO A 18 -2.15 18.85 -29.71
C PRO A 18 -1.49 20.24 -29.78
N SER A 19 -0.57 20.41 -30.73
CA SER A 19 0.01 21.72 -31.03
C SER A 19 -1.02 22.57 -31.78
N ASP A 20 -1.33 23.77 -31.28
CA ASP A 20 -2.21 24.73 -31.97
C ASP A 20 -1.36 25.81 -32.68
N PRO A 21 -1.33 25.82 -34.03
CA PRO A 21 -0.58 26.83 -34.79
C PRO A 21 -0.98 28.28 -34.47
N ASN A 22 -2.21 28.51 -33.98
CA ASN A 22 -2.72 29.84 -33.61
C ASN A 22 -2.16 30.36 -32.27
N LEU A 23 -1.44 29.52 -31.54
CA LEU A 23 -0.80 29.83 -30.26
C LEU A 23 0.72 30.01 -30.37
N THR A 24 1.31 29.83 -31.57
CA THR A 24 2.76 29.81 -31.80
C THR A 24 3.48 31.08 -31.33
N ASP A 25 2.85 32.25 -31.49
CA ASP A 25 3.40 33.56 -31.07
C ASP A 25 2.70 34.15 -29.83
N LYS A 26 1.97 33.32 -29.08
CA LYS A 26 1.23 33.73 -27.87
C LYS A 26 1.79 33.03 -26.64
N ASN A 27 1.82 33.74 -25.52
CA ASN A 27 2.07 33.15 -24.21
C ASN A 27 0.94 32.17 -23.89
N HIS A 28 1.22 30.88 -23.95
CA HIS A 28 0.28 29.82 -23.59
C HIS A 28 0.97 28.80 -22.70
N LEU A 29 0.18 28.19 -21.81
CA LEU A 29 0.61 27.13 -20.91
C LEU A 29 -0.01 25.82 -21.39
N SER A 30 0.84 24.84 -21.71
CA SER A 30 0.40 23.48 -22.02
C SER A 30 0.70 22.55 -20.86
N PHE A 31 -0.20 21.61 -20.61
CA PHE A 31 -0.03 20.56 -19.60
C PHE A 31 -0.01 19.21 -20.30
N THR A 32 1.01 18.41 -20.02
CA THR A 32 1.06 16.98 -20.38
C THR A 32 0.76 16.17 -19.14
N VAL A 33 -0.22 15.27 -19.20
CA VAL A 33 -0.60 14.45 -18.05
C VAL A 33 -0.06 13.04 -18.23
N ARG A 34 0.71 12.56 -17.25
CA ARG A 34 1.13 11.16 -17.20
C ARG A 34 0.40 10.44 -16.08
N THR A 35 -0.45 9.49 -16.45
CA THR A 35 -1.13 8.61 -15.49
C THR A 35 -0.42 7.28 -15.40
N ARG A 36 -0.09 6.84 -14.17
CA ARG A 36 0.56 5.55 -13.91
C ARG A 36 -0.30 4.72 -12.97
N VAL A 37 -0.79 3.57 -13.45
CA VAL A 37 -1.72 2.70 -12.73
C VAL A 37 -1.05 1.35 -12.44
N LYS A 38 -1.24 0.82 -11.23
CA LYS A 38 -0.78 -0.53 -10.85
C LYS A 38 -1.67 -1.58 -11.52
N LEU A 39 -1.05 -2.60 -12.12
CA LEU A 39 -1.74 -3.75 -12.68
C LEU A 39 -1.22 -5.02 -11.98
N PHE A 40 -2.10 -5.73 -11.29
CA PHE A 40 -1.75 -6.98 -10.61
C PHE A 40 -2.13 -8.18 -11.48
N TYR A 41 -1.14 -8.98 -11.85
CA TYR A 41 -1.38 -10.30 -12.44
C TYR A 41 -1.58 -11.31 -11.31
N ARG A 42 -2.79 -11.86 -11.20
CA ARG A 42 -3.18 -12.82 -10.16
C ARG A 42 -3.37 -14.21 -10.76
N PRO A 43 -2.47 -15.17 -10.49
CA PRO A 43 -2.71 -16.57 -10.85
C PRO A 43 -3.83 -17.16 -9.96
N GLN A 44 -4.20 -18.42 -10.21
CA GLN A 44 -5.10 -19.11 -9.29
C GLN A 44 -4.37 -19.39 -7.96
N LEU A 45 -4.82 -18.73 -6.88
CA LEU A 45 -4.23 -18.81 -5.55
C LEU A 45 -5.14 -19.58 -4.58
N ALA A 46 -4.54 -20.14 -3.54
CA ALA A 46 -5.24 -21.02 -2.60
C ALA A 46 -6.15 -20.27 -1.59
N ILE A 47 -5.84 -19.00 -1.30
CA ILE A 47 -6.62 -18.14 -0.40
C ILE A 47 -7.30 -17.05 -1.21
N LYS A 48 -8.38 -16.45 -0.68
CA LYS A 48 -9.03 -15.31 -1.34
C LYS A 48 -8.33 -14.00 -0.99
N ALA A 49 -8.48 -12.99 -1.85
CA ALA A 49 -7.95 -11.65 -1.60
C ALA A 49 -8.50 -11.04 -0.28
N THR A 50 -9.77 -11.28 0.04
CA THR A 50 -10.41 -10.84 1.29
C THR A 50 -9.73 -11.42 2.52
N ASP A 51 -9.36 -12.69 2.45
CA ASP A 51 -8.72 -13.39 3.57
C ASP A 51 -7.27 -12.91 3.71
N ALA A 52 -6.60 -12.67 2.57
CA ALA A 52 -5.25 -12.12 2.53
C ALA A 52 -5.17 -10.74 3.20
N GLN A 53 -6.14 -9.86 2.91
CA GLN A 53 -6.22 -8.52 3.48
C GLN A 53 -6.30 -8.50 5.01
N GLN A 54 -6.90 -9.53 5.61
CA GLN A 54 -7.03 -9.69 7.07
C GLN A 54 -5.82 -10.38 7.72
N SER A 55 -4.90 -10.92 6.92
CA SER A 55 -3.83 -11.81 7.38
C SER A 55 -2.52 -11.07 7.71
N LEU A 56 -2.51 -9.73 7.73
CA LEU A 56 -1.31 -8.97 8.10
C LEU A 56 -0.92 -9.24 9.55
N GLN A 57 0.37 -9.47 9.76
CA GLN A 57 0.93 -9.79 11.07
C GLN A 57 1.78 -8.63 11.58
N PHE A 58 1.67 -8.37 12.88
CA PHE A 58 2.36 -7.28 13.55
C PHE A 58 3.21 -7.84 14.69
N LYS A 59 4.52 -7.62 14.61
CA LYS A 59 5.48 -8.09 15.61
C LYS A 59 6.27 -6.93 16.19
N LEU A 60 6.25 -6.80 17.51
CA LEU A 60 7.06 -5.81 18.21
C LEU A 60 8.50 -6.31 18.34
N ASP A 61 9.45 -5.48 17.95
CA ASP A 61 10.85 -5.63 18.32
C ASP A 61 11.15 -4.72 19.51
N ALA A 62 11.19 -5.33 20.70
CA ALA A 62 11.45 -4.63 21.95
C ALA A 62 12.87 -4.04 22.04
N SER A 63 13.83 -4.58 21.27
CA SER A 63 15.22 -4.13 21.31
C SER A 63 15.42 -2.82 20.54
N SER A 64 14.73 -2.67 19.42
CA SER A 64 14.77 -1.49 18.56
C SER A 64 13.58 -0.55 18.76
N ASN A 65 12.65 -0.92 19.65
CA ASN A 65 11.36 -0.25 19.87
C ASN A 65 10.66 0.08 18.53
N SER A 66 10.66 -0.91 17.63
CA SER A 66 10.09 -0.81 16.29
C SER A 66 9.06 -1.92 16.06
N MET A 67 8.12 -1.67 15.15
CA MET A 67 7.10 -2.66 14.76
C MET A 67 7.44 -3.21 13.39
N THR A 68 7.39 -4.53 13.23
CA THR A 68 7.47 -5.17 11.92
C THR A 68 6.07 -5.57 11.49
N ILE A 69 5.64 -5.05 10.33
CA ILE A 69 4.44 -5.50 9.63
C ILE A 69 4.84 -6.54 8.58
N SER A 70 4.16 -7.68 8.56
CA SER A 70 4.46 -8.80 7.66
C SER A 70 3.22 -9.20 6.87
N ASN A 71 3.41 -9.40 5.58
CA ASN A 71 2.41 -9.95 4.68
C ASN A 71 2.75 -11.42 4.40
N PRO A 72 2.10 -12.39 5.08
CA PRO A 72 2.37 -13.81 4.86
C PRO A 72 1.69 -14.37 3.59
N THR A 73 1.03 -13.52 2.79
CA THR A 73 0.11 -13.93 1.74
C THR A 73 0.75 -13.82 0.35
N PRO A 74 0.19 -14.53 -0.66
CA PRO A 74 0.60 -14.38 -2.06
C PRO A 74 0.12 -13.10 -2.75
N TYR A 75 -0.45 -12.13 -2.03
CA TYR A 75 -1.06 -10.90 -2.58
C TYR A 75 -0.22 -9.66 -2.28
N TYR A 76 -0.29 -8.63 -3.11
CA TYR A 76 0.16 -7.29 -2.74
C TYR A 76 -0.90 -6.61 -1.87
N ILE A 77 -0.49 -6.01 -0.75
CA ILE A 77 -1.41 -5.31 0.16
C ILE A 77 -0.93 -3.87 0.33
N THR A 78 -1.77 -2.90 -0.05
CA THR A 78 -1.49 -1.48 0.17
C THR A 78 -2.12 -1.04 1.48
N VAL A 79 -1.29 -0.77 2.48
CA VAL A 79 -1.65 -0.31 3.82
C VAL A 79 -1.55 1.21 3.86
N LEU A 80 -2.67 1.88 4.12
CA LEU A 80 -2.76 3.34 4.21
C LEU A 80 -2.38 3.84 5.60
N GLN A 81 -2.84 3.12 6.63
CA GLN A 81 -2.74 3.55 8.01
C GLN A 81 -2.54 2.34 8.93
N VAL A 82 -1.76 2.51 9.99
CA VAL A 82 -1.63 1.56 11.09
C VAL A 82 -1.74 2.35 12.39
N GLU A 83 -2.54 1.86 13.33
CA GLU A 83 -2.84 2.55 14.58
C GLU A 83 -2.75 1.60 15.76
N SER A 84 -2.38 2.13 16.91
CA SER A 84 -2.45 1.45 18.19
C SER A 84 -2.71 2.45 19.30
N GLY A 85 -3.91 2.39 19.89
CA GLY A 85 -4.38 3.41 20.83
C GLY A 85 -4.46 4.78 20.16
N LYS A 86 -3.66 5.74 20.63
CA LYS A 86 -3.57 7.11 20.05
C LYS A 86 -2.38 7.29 19.09
N ASN A 87 -1.60 6.23 18.88
CA ASN A 87 -0.41 6.29 18.04
C ASN A 87 -0.75 5.83 16.63
N HIS A 88 -0.27 6.58 15.64
CA HIS A 88 -0.44 6.28 14.22
C HIS A 88 0.93 6.09 13.58
N ALA A 89 1.06 5.10 12.68
CA ALA A 89 2.19 4.95 11.79
C ALA A 89 1.91 5.73 10.50
N PHE A 90 3.00 6.03 9.76
CA PHE A 90 3.01 6.87 8.55
C PHE A 90 2.74 8.35 8.87
N ASN A 91 3.82 9.08 9.14
CA ASN A 91 3.79 10.54 9.27
C ASN A 91 3.83 11.18 7.87
N SER A 92 3.31 12.42 7.78
CA SER A 92 3.24 13.24 6.56
C SER A 92 4.49 13.10 5.67
N GLY A 93 4.37 12.33 4.58
CA GLY A 93 5.44 12.07 3.63
C GLY A 93 5.61 10.61 3.18
N GLU A 94 5.16 9.63 3.97
CA GLU A 94 5.02 8.24 3.49
C GLU A 94 3.55 7.99 3.10
N ASP A 95 3.21 8.26 1.84
CA ASP A 95 1.90 7.99 1.26
C ASP A 95 1.70 6.47 1.11
N ALA A 96 1.19 5.84 2.17
CA ALA A 96 0.94 4.41 2.26
C ALA A 96 2.18 3.52 2.04
N ILE A 97 2.08 2.26 2.46
CA ILE A 97 3.07 1.24 2.12
C ILE A 97 2.40 0.13 1.35
N MET A 98 3.09 -0.39 0.33
CA MET A 98 2.65 -1.58 -0.36
C MET A 98 3.56 -2.73 0.06
N LEU A 99 2.98 -3.72 0.72
CA LEU A 99 3.66 -4.95 1.08
C LEU A 99 3.57 -5.93 -0.08
N GLU A 100 4.73 -6.42 -0.49
CA GLU A 100 4.82 -7.47 -1.50
C GLU A 100 4.40 -8.83 -0.93
N PRO A 101 4.05 -9.81 -1.79
CA PRO A 101 3.82 -11.17 -1.36
C PRO A 101 4.98 -11.72 -0.51
N PHE A 102 4.66 -12.23 0.68
CA PHE A 102 5.61 -12.82 1.62
C PHE A 102 6.71 -11.88 2.16
N ALA A 103 6.51 -10.56 2.03
CA ALA A 103 7.47 -9.56 2.48
C ALA A 103 7.07 -8.95 3.84
N SER A 104 8.07 -8.37 4.50
CA SER A 104 7.91 -7.63 5.75
C SER A 104 8.54 -6.25 5.64
N ARG A 105 8.02 -5.29 6.40
CA ARG A 105 8.56 -3.93 6.52
C ARG A 105 8.62 -3.52 7.98
N SER A 106 9.70 -2.84 8.36
CA SER A 106 9.80 -2.20 9.67
C SER A 106 9.15 -0.81 9.61
N LEU A 107 8.19 -0.58 10.50
CA LEU A 107 7.57 0.71 10.78
C LEU A 107 8.47 1.47 11.76
N LYS A 108 9.46 2.19 11.20
CA LYS A 108 10.36 3.02 12.01
C LYS A 108 9.56 4.10 12.72
N ASN A 109 9.89 4.35 13.99
CA ASN A 109 9.25 5.37 14.84
C ASN A 109 7.77 5.15 15.19
N PHE A 110 7.17 4.00 14.85
CA PHE A 110 5.85 3.64 15.35
C PHE A 110 5.97 3.02 16.74
N LYS A 111 5.37 3.68 17.74
CA LYS A 111 5.32 3.20 19.12
C LYS A 111 3.91 2.69 19.43
N PRO A 112 3.68 1.37 19.45
CA PRO A 112 2.35 0.84 19.71
C PRO A 112 1.94 1.04 21.17
N ASP A 113 0.63 1.05 21.42
CA ASP A 113 0.08 1.00 22.77
C ASP A 113 0.17 -0.43 23.32
N LEU A 114 1.12 -0.64 24.24
CA LEU A 114 1.38 -1.95 24.84
C LEU A 114 0.28 -2.42 25.80
N THR A 115 -0.64 -1.53 26.22
CA THR A 115 -1.72 -1.88 27.15
C THR A 115 -2.80 -2.73 26.50
N THR A 116 -3.17 -2.40 25.25
CA THR A 116 -4.22 -3.09 24.51
C THR A 116 -3.68 -4.23 23.64
N LYS A 117 -2.42 -4.11 23.19
CA LYS A 117 -1.81 -4.97 22.15
C LYS A 117 -2.65 -5.08 20.87
N LYS A 118 -3.60 -4.15 20.66
CA LYS A 118 -4.43 -4.09 19.47
C LYS A 118 -3.78 -3.18 18.43
N ILE A 119 -3.85 -3.62 17.19
CA ILE A 119 -3.47 -2.86 16.01
C ILE A 119 -4.70 -2.73 15.12
N SER A 120 -5.08 -1.50 14.79
CA SER A 120 -6.02 -1.19 13.71
C SER A 120 -5.22 -0.84 12.47
N TYR A 121 -5.66 -1.27 11.29
CA TYR A 121 -5.00 -0.89 10.04
C TYR A 121 -6.00 -0.76 8.90
N GLU A 122 -5.69 0.16 7.99
CA GLU A 122 -6.50 0.45 6.80
C GLU A 122 -5.76 0.02 5.55
N ILE A 123 -6.48 -0.65 4.64
CA ILE A 123 -5.95 -1.09 3.34
C ILE A 123 -6.84 -0.63 2.20
N VAL A 124 -6.28 -0.58 1.00
CA VAL A 124 -7.04 -0.39 -0.25
C VAL A 124 -7.30 -1.76 -0.88
N ASN A 125 -8.58 -2.08 -1.12
CA ASN A 125 -8.96 -3.32 -1.77
C ASN A 125 -8.91 -3.23 -3.31
N ASP A 126 -9.20 -4.35 -4.00
CA ASP A 126 -9.16 -4.44 -5.47
C ASP A 126 -10.12 -3.48 -6.19
N LEU A 127 -11.16 -2.98 -5.50
CA LEU A 127 -12.13 -2.02 -6.03
C LEU A 127 -11.72 -0.57 -5.74
N GLY A 128 -10.56 -0.35 -5.13
CA GLY A 128 -10.10 0.97 -4.70
C GLY A 128 -10.76 1.49 -3.42
N ALA A 129 -11.58 0.68 -2.74
CA ALA A 129 -12.23 1.07 -1.49
C ALA A 129 -11.30 0.84 -0.29
N VAL A 130 -11.38 1.75 0.68
CA VAL A 130 -10.67 1.62 1.95
C VAL A 130 -11.41 0.65 2.87
N GLN A 131 -10.68 -0.27 3.49
CA GLN A 131 -11.20 -1.23 4.47
C GLN A 131 -10.33 -1.23 5.72
N THR A 132 -10.97 -1.31 6.88
CA THR A 132 -10.32 -1.31 8.20
C THR A 132 -10.39 -2.69 8.83
N PHE A 133 -9.29 -3.13 9.41
CA PHE A 133 -9.16 -4.42 10.11
C PHE A 133 -8.45 -4.27 11.45
N GLU A 134 -8.71 -5.20 12.36
CA GLU A 134 -7.99 -5.32 13.64
C GLU A 134 -7.08 -6.56 13.63
N ALA A 135 -5.91 -6.43 14.25
CA ALA A 135 -5.00 -7.52 14.55
C ALA A 135 -4.46 -7.41 15.98
N VAL A 136 -4.00 -8.53 16.52
CA VAL A 136 -3.29 -8.57 17.81
C VAL A 136 -1.79 -8.53 17.53
N MET A 137 -1.08 -7.65 18.24
CA MET A 137 0.38 -7.54 18.20
C MET A 137 1.01 -8.70 18.99
N HIS A 138 2.02 -9.31 18.38
CA HIS A 138 2.83 -10.38 18.97
C HIS A 138 4.22 -9.91 19.39
#